data_AF-A0AAJ2AIG3-F1
#
_entry.id   AF-A0AAJ2AIG3-F1
#
_cell.length_a   1.000
_cell.length_b   1.000
_cell.length_c   1.000
_cell.angle_alpha   90.00
_cell.angle_beta   90.00
_cell.angle_gamma   90.00
#
_symmetry.space_group_name_H-M   'P 1'
#
loop_
_entity.id
_entity.type
_entity.pdbx_description
1 polymer ?
#
loop_
_entity_poly.entity_id
_entity_poly.type
_entity_poly.pdbx_seq_one_letter_code
_entity_poly.pdbx_strand_id
1 'polypeptide(L)' 'MTSPDQRTAAVLETRDFLETLAAGTTYEAVPGAIRALARGLLMSFPTPSEIVLWSLDSPEIWGSPEGSADAS' A
#
# COMPACT_ATOMS: atom_id res chain seq x y z
N MET A 1 8.64 -2.11 -18.33
CA MET A 1 7.60 -2.74 -17.48
C MET A 1 8.03 -2.59 -16.03
N THR A 2 7.11 -2.37 -15.09
CA THR A 2 7.43 -2.32 -13.65
C THR A 2 7.68 -3.72 -13.12
N SER A 3 8.67 -3.91 -12.24
CA SER A 3 8.93 -5.20 -11.59
C SER A 3 7.84 -5.54 -10.56
N PRO A 4 7.71 -6.82 -10.14
CA PRO A 4 6.84 -7.22 -9.05
C PRO A 4 7.11 -6.46 -7.75
N ASP A 5 8.39 -6.25 -7.42
CA ASP A 5 8.80 -5.48 -6.23
C ASP A 5 8.36 -4.01 -6.31
N GLN A 6 8.56 -3.37 -7.47
CA GLN A 6 8.13 -1.99 -7.69
C GLN A 6 6.60 -1.84 -7.60
N ARG A 7 5.86 -2.82 -8.11
CA ARG A 7 4.39 -2.84 -8.01
C ARG A 7 3.94 -3.01 -6.56
N THR A 8 4.60 -3.91 -5.84
CA THR A 8 4.31 -4.19 -4.43
C THR A 8 4.57 -2.96 -3.57
N ALA A 9 5.75 -2.33 -3.72
CA ALA A 9 6.09 -1.10 -3.04
C ALA A 9 5.07 0.01 -3.33
N ALA A 10 4.73 0.25 -4.60
CA ALA A 10 3.77 1.29 -4.97
C ALA A 10 2.39 1.08 -4.33
N VAL A 11 1.91 -0.16 -4.25
CA VAL A 11 0.62 -0.48 -3.61
C VAL A 11 0.66 -0.26 -2.11
N LEU A 12 1.73 -0.69 -1.44
CA LEU A 12 1.92 -0.52 0.00
C LEU A 12 2.11 0.96 0.39
N GLU A 13 2.92 1.71 -0.36
CA GLU A 13 3.09 3.15 -0.19
C GLU A 13 1.77 3.90 -0.39
N THR A 14 0.98 3.51 -1.40
CA THR A 14 -0.34 4.12 -1.62
C THR A 14 -1.28 3.83 -0.45
N ARG A 15 -1.26 2.61 0.09
CA ARG A 15 -2.06 2.27 1.27
C ARG A 15 -1.65 3.13 2.47
N ASP A 16 -0.36 3.22 2.78
CA ASP A 16 0.14 4.02 3.90
C ASP A 16 -0.23 5.51 3.76
N PHE A 17 -0.14 6.04 2.55
CA PHE A 17 -0.59 7.39 2.24
C PHE A 17 -2.10 7.57 2.51
N LEU A 18 -2.94 6.61 2.10
CA LEU A 18 -4.37 6.67 2.36
C LEU A 18 -4.69 6.53 3.86
N GLU A 19 -3.96 5.73 4.61
CA GLU A 19 -4.06 5.62 6.08
C GLU A 19 -3.72 6.97 6.74
N THR A 20 -2.66 7.62 6.27
CA THR A 20 -2.26 8.97 6.69
C THR A 20 -3.35 10.01 6.41
N LEU A 21 -3.92 10.00 5.20
CA LEU A 21 -5.03 10.90 4.84
C LEU A 21 -6.27 10.64 5.71
N ALA A 22 -6.62 9.38 5.93
CA ALA A 22 -7.80 9.00 6.71
C ALA A 22 -7.68 9.35 8.21
N ALA A 23 -6.47 9.26 8.76
CA ALA A 23 -6.16 9.70 10.12
C ALA A 23 -6.24 11.22 10.25
N GLY A 24 -5.79 11.95 9.22
CA GLY A 24 -5.80 13.42 9.21
C GLY A 24 -4.86 14.04 10.24
N THR A 25 -3.84 13.30 10.66
CA THR A 25 -2.87 13.72 11.69
C THR A 25 -1.61 14.36 11.10
N THR A 26 -1.22 13.98 9.88
CA THR A 26 0.05 14.40 9.27
C THR A 26 -0.08 15.66 8.42
N TYR A 27 -1.20 15.86 7.74
CA TYR A 27 -1.45 17.04 6.92
C TYR A 27 -2.39 17.99 7.66
N GLU A 28 -2.00 19.25 7.78
CA GLU A 28 -2.83 20.27 8.42
C GLU A 28 -4.16 20.40 7.66
N ALA A 29 -5.27 20.26 8.40
CA ALA A 29 -6.63 20.47 7.91
C ALA A 29 -7.08 19.61 6.70
N VAL A 30 -6.80 18.30 6.69
CA VAL A 30 -7.40 17.39 5.68
C VAL A 30 -8.94 17.50 5.71
N PRO A 31 -9.59 17.90 4.60
CA PRO A 31 -11.04 18.04 4.57
C PRO A 31 -11.75 16.72 4.91
N GLY A 32 -12.89 16.81 5.60
CA GLY A 32 -13.66 15.61 6.00
C GLY A 32 -14.05 14.72 4.82
N ALA A 33 -14.34 15.32 3.66
CA ALA A 33 -14.64 14.61 2.42
C ALA A 33 -13.45 13.77 1.91
N ILE A 34 -12.23 14.31 1.98
CA ILE A 34 -11.01 13.58 1.58
C ILE A 34 -10.74 12.42 2.55
N ARG A 35 -10.95 12.64 3.85
CA ARG A 35 -10.86 11.57 4.86
C ARG A 35 -11.85 10.42 4.58
N ALA A 36 -13.10 10.76 4.23
CA ALA A 36 -14.11 9.76 3.89
C ALA A 36 -13.75 8.99 2.61
N LEU A 37 -13.25 9.69 1.58
CA LEU A 37 -12.79 9.06 0.35
C LEU A 37 -11.60 8.12 0.60
N ALA A 38 -10.61 8.55 1.38
CA ALA A 38 -9.45 7.73 1.72
C ALA A 38 -9.85 6.44 2.43
N ARG A 39 -10.78 6.52 3.40
CA ARG A 39 -11.35 5.33 4.05
C ARG A 39 -12.07 4.40 3.08
N GLY A 40 -12.82 4.96 2.13
CA GLY A 40 -13.49 4.17 1.08
C GLY A 40 -12.48 3.43 0.19
N LEU A 41 -11.41 4.11 -0.22
CA LEU A 41 -10.36 3.52 -1.05
C LEU A 41 -9.57 2.43 -0.30
N LEU A 42 -9.29 2.61 0.99
CA LEU A 42 -8.57 1.63 1.82
C LEU A 42 -9.23 0.24 1.84
N MET A 43 -10.56 0.17 1.69
CA MET A 43 -11.30 -1.09 1.63
C MET A 43 -10.96 -1.91 0.37
N SER A 44 -10.41 -1.26 -0.66
CA SER A 44 -10.05 -1.88 -1.95
C SER A 44 -8.54 -2.10 -2.09
N PHE A 45 -7.72 -1.55 -1.18
CA PHE A 45 -6.28 -1.73 -1.21
C PHE A 45 -5.88 -2.94 -0.35
N PRO A 46 -5.03 -3.84 -0.86
CA PRO A 46 -4.59 -5.00 -0.09
C PRO A 46 -3.76 -4.59 1.11
N THR A 47 -3.89 -5.35 2.18
CA THR A 47 -3.02 -5.31 3.36
C THR A 47 -1.66 -5.97 3.05
N PRO A 48 -0.62 -5.65 3.84
CA PRO A 48 0.68 -6.32 3.69
C PRO A 48 0.57 -7.85 3.75
N SER A 49 -0.26 -8.39 4.64
CA SER A 49 -0.46 -9.84 4.78
C SER A 49 -1.13 -10.49 3.56
N GLU A 50 -2.05 -9.79 2.90
CA GLU A 50 -2.65 -10.27 1.64
C GLU A 50 -1.60 -10.31 0.52
N ILE A 51 -0.72 -9.30 0.44
CA ILE A 51 0.36 -9.30 -0.55
C ILE A 51 1.36 -10.43 -0.29
N VAL A 52 1.68 -10.76 0.98
CA VAL A 52 2.50 -11.95 1.30
C VAL A 52 1.88 -13.21 0.71
N LEU A 53 0.57 -13.40 0.86
CA LEU A 53 -0.11 -14.56 0.27
C LEU A 53 -0.06 -14.53 -1.27
N TRP A 54 -0.27 -13.37 -1.87
CA TRP A 54 -0.28 -13.22 -3.33
C TRP A 54 1.10 -13.34 -3.97
N SER A 55 2.18 -12.97 -3.28
CA SER A 55 3.55 -13.16 -3.77
C SER A 55 3.97 -14.63 -3.79
N LEU A 56 3.39 -15.44 -2.91
CA LEU A 56 3.57 -16.90 -2.95
C LEU A 56 2.79 -17.56 -4.10
N ASP A 57 1.58 -17.06 -4.40
CA ASP A 57 0.70 -17.60 -5.44
C ASP A 57 1.02 -17.09 -6.86
N SER A 58 1.45 -15.83 -6.99
CA SER A 58 1.71 -15.15 -8.26
C SER A 58 2.99 -14.27 -8.17
N PRO A 59 4.18 -14.89 -8.01
CA PRO A 59 5.45 -14.18 -7.82
C PRO A 59 5.88 -13.31 -9.01
N GLU A 60 5.40 -13.60 -10.22
CA GLU A 60 5.61 -12.77 -11.41
C GLU A 60 4.78 -11.48 -11.40
N ILE A 61 3.82 -11.37 -10.48
CA ILE A 61 2.97 -10.20 -10.30
C ILE A 61 3.35 -9.44 -9.02
N TRP A 62 3.58 -10.16 -7.92
CA TRP A 62 3.81 -9.57 -6.60
C TRP A 62 5.17 -9.99 -6.04
N GLY A 63 5.92 -9.00 -5.58
CA GLY A 63 7.17 -9.20 -4.85
C GLY A 63 6.90 -9.53 -3.38
N SER A 64 7.91 -10.04 -2.68
CA SER A 64 7.80 -10.23 -1.22
C SER A 64 7.90 -8.87 -0.51
N PRO A 65 6.93 -8.51 0.36
CA PRO A 65 6.97 -7.26 1.12
C PRO A 65 8.21 -7.10 2.01
N GLU A 66 8.82 -8.22 2.42
CA GLU A 66 10.00 -8.26 3.29
C GLU A 66 11.33 -8.29 2.50
N GLY A 67 11.27 -8.47 1.18
CA GLY A 67 12.40 -8.84 0.33
C GLY A 67 13.31 -7.71 -0.15
N SER A 68 13.14 -6.46 0.27
CA SER A 68 14.02 -5.36 -0.16
C SER A 68 15.05 -4.90 0.87
N ALA A 69 15.13 -5.54 2.05
CA ALA A 69 16.05 -5.12 3.12
C ALA A 69 17.45 -5.78 3.07
N ASP A 70 17.64 -6.85 2.30
CA ASP A 70 18.91 -7.60 2.21
C ASP A 70 19.69 -7.34 0.90
N ALA A 71 19.74 -6.07 0.47
CA ALA A 71 20.61 -5.66 -0.63
C ALA A 71 21.12 -4.22 -0.42
N SER A 72 21.88 -3.96 0.63
CA SER A 72 22.80 -2.80 0.76
C SER A 72 23.85 -3.04 1.84
#